data_AF-A0AAV7WJ57-F1
#
_entry.id   AF-A0AAV7WJ57-F1
#
_cell.length_a   1.000
_cell.length_b   1.000
_cell.length_c   1.000
_cell.angle_alpha   90.00
_cell.angle_beta   90.00
_cell.angle_gamma   90.00
#
_symmetry.space_group_name_H-M   'P 1'
#
loop_
_entity.id
_entity.type
_entity.pdbx_description
1 polymer ?
#
loop_
_entity_poly.entity_id
_entity_poly.type
_entity_poly.pdbx_seq_one_letter_code
_entity_poly.pdbx_strand_id
1 'polypeptide(L)'
;MIERFNRVLGESLQLAVYNNVLWKSQIRDMLWNHRTTPHSVTGEASFVLLKGRKPCTMAVPAWMGSHKEMVVNHEQIRKRIKTYQQQYVSRHNSKITRKQKIHEKGEWVRVMVGGATKKGESKLSEPKRVLDVKGNCVKLSDGNWWNARRIVGCSEVEVKVWLQRKKSANEFIPFKEVKGYGIQTDVDDRVVEDGVQAGKERKVYRRSSVRVKEPSRLLKDFGCG
;
A
#
# COMPACT_ATOMS: atom_id res chain seq x y z
N MET A 1 -5.47 -14.68 -3.39
CA MET A 1 -6.59 -15.32 -4.13
C MET A 1 -7.90 -14.57 -3.90
N ILE A 2 -8.27 -14.27 -2.64
CA ILE A 2 -9.49 -13.52 -2.34
C ILE A 2 -9.53 -12.12 -2.94
N GLU A 3 -8.40 -11.40 -2.98
CA GLU A 3 -8.31 -10.07 -3.60
C GLU A 3 -8.68 -10.07 -5.09
N ARG A 4 -8.23 -11.08 -5.85
CA ARG A 4 -8.58 -11.21 -7.27
C ARG A 4 -10.06 -11.48 -7.46
N PHE A 5 -10.65 -12.29 -6.59
CA PHE A 5 -12.09 -12.54 -6.60
C PHE A 5 -12.87 -11.26 -6.25
N ASN A 6 -12.46 -10.54 -5.20
CA ASN A 6 -13.10 -9.29 -4.78
C ASN A 6 -13.06 -8.23 -5.88
N ARG A 7 -11.98 -8.19 -6.68
CA ARG A 7 -11.91 -7.32 -7.86
C ARG A 7 -12.98 -7.67 -8.90
N VAL A 8 -13.09 -8.95 -9.28
CA VAL A 8 -14.11 -9.42 -10.24
C VAL A 8 -15.53 -9.19 -9.71
N LEU A 9 -15.74 -9.37 -8.41
CA LEU A 9 -17.00 -9.05 -7.74
C LEU A 9 -17.34 -7.55 -7.85
N GLY A 10 -16.35 -6.68 -7.60
CA GLY A 10 -16.50 -5.23 -7.74
C GLY A 10 -16.86 -4.83 -9.17
N GLU A 11 -16.13 -5.36 -10.17
CA GLU A 11 -16.41 -5.14 -11.60
C GLU A 11 -17.83 -5.60 -11.97
N SER A 12 -18.26 -6.75 -11.45
CA SER A 12 -19.59 -7.30 -11.72
C SER A 12 -20.70 -6.43 -11.11
N LEU A 13 -20.48 -5.87 -9.92
CA LEU A 13 -21.42 -4.93 -9.30
C LEU A 13 -21.50 -3.62 -10.08
N GLN A 14 -20.38 -3.11 -10.57
CA GLN A 14 -20.36 -1.93 -11.44
C GLN A 14 -21.16 -2.16 -12.73
N LEU A 15 -21.03 -3.34 -13.33
CA LEU A 15 -21.84 -3.73 -14.50
C LEU A 15 -23.34 -3.83 -14.17
N ALA A 16 -23.71 -4.28 -12.97
CA ALA A 16 -25.12 -4.30 -12.56
C ALA A 16 -25.72 -2.89 -12.53
N VAL A 17 -24.97 -1.93 -11.96
CA VAL A 17 -25.38 -0.52 -11.90
C VAL A 17 -25.49 0.07 -13.30
N TYR A 18 -24.51 -0.17 -14.16
CA TYR A 18 -24.52 0.33 -15.54
C TYR A 18 -25.71 -0.22 -16.35
N ASN A 19 -26.02 -1.50 -16.21
CA ASN A 19 -27.11 -2.16 -16.95
C ASN A 19 -28.49 -2.00 -16.28
N ASN A 20 -28.60 -1.28 -15.15
CA ASN A 20 -29.82 -1.16 -14.35
C ASN A 20 -30.45 -2.52 -13.97
N VAL A 21 -29.61 -3.53 -13.68
CA VAL A 21 -30.05 -4.87 -13.26
C VAL A 21 -29.96 -5.00 -11.74
N LEU A 22 -30.87 -5.76 -11.14
CA LEU A 22 -30.80 -6.12 -9.72
C LEU A 22 -29.44 -6.76 -9.40
N TRP A 23 -28.68 -6.13 -8.49
CA TRP A 23 -27.35 -6.59 -8.08
C TRP A 23 -27.32 -8.06 -7.63
N LYS A 24 -28.40 -8.54 -6.98
CA LYS A 24 -28.54 -9.94 -6.56
C LYS A 24 -28.53 -10.92 -7.73
N SER A 25 -29.17 -10.55 -8.85
CA SER A 25 -29.17 -11.37 -10.07
C SER A 25 -27.77 -11.42 -10.66
N GLN A 26 -27.14 -10.25 -10.82
CA GLN A 26 -25.81 -10.16 -11.40
C GLN A 26 -24.76 -10.93 -10.58
N ILE A 27 -24.81 -10.87 -9.24
CA ILE A 27 -23.92 -11.67 -8.39
C ILE A 27 -24.17 -13.17 -8.59
N ARG A 28 -25.44 -13.59 -8.69
CA ARG A 28 -25.78 -15.01 -8.90
C ARG A 28 -25.21 -15.51 -10.22
N ASP A 29 -25.35 -14.72 -11.28
CA ASP A 29 -24.85 -15.05 -12.62
C ASP A 29 -23.32 -15.05 -12.65
N MET A 30 -22.68 -14.06 -12.03
CA MET A 30 -21.22 -14.04 -11.87
C MET A 30 -20.72 -15.27 -11.12
N LEU A 31 -21.34 -15.62 -9.99
CA LEU A 31 -20.96 -16.79 -9.20
C LEU A 31 -21.18 -18.09 -9.94
N TRP A 32 -22.25 -18.18 -10.74
CA TRP A 32 -22.50 -19.31 -11.62
C TRP A 32 -21.36 -19.45 -12.63
N ASN A 33 -21.10 -18.40 -13.39
CA ASN A 33 -20.03 -18.35 -14.39
C ASN A 33 -18.66 -18.70 -13.76
N HIS A 34 -18.33 -18.12 -12.60
CA HIS A 34 -17.09 -18.43 -11.91
C HIS A 34 -16.94 -19.92 -11.55
N ARG A 35 -18.05 -20.59 -11.18
CA ARG A 35 -18.04 -22.02 -10.82
C ARG A 35 -18.05 -22.95 -12.02
N THR A 36 -18.68 -22.54 -13.12
CA THR A 36 -18.87 -23.38 -14.32
C THR A 36 -17.83 -23.17 -15.40
N THR A 37 -17.14 -22.03 -15.43
CA THR A 37 -16.10 -21.73 -16.41
C THR A 37 -14.78 -22.43 -16.04
N PRO A 38 -14.18 -23.20 -16.97
CA PRO A 38 -12.87 -23.78 -16.76
C PRO A 38 -11.79 -22.72 -16.58
N HIS A 39 -10.95 -22.87 -15.55
CA HIS A 39 -9.83 -21.95 -15.33
C HIS A 39 -8.63 -22.36 -16.18
N SER A 40 -7.97 -21.41 -16.86
CA SER A 40 -6.88 -21.69 -17.82
C SER A 40 -5.74 -22.55 -17.27
N VAL A 41 -5.42 -22.38 -15.98
CA VAL A 41 -4.34 -23.15 -15.30
C VAL A 41 -4.75 -24.58 -14.98
N THR A 42 -5.97 -24.81 -14.49
CA THR A 42 -6.43 -26.14 -14.09
C THR A 42 -7.02 -26.91 -15.27
N GLY A 43 -7.51 -26.20 -16.30
CA GLY A 43 -8.26 -26.76 -17.42
C GLY A 43 -9.69 -27.20 -17.06
N GLU A 44 -10.04 -27.14 -15.78
CA GLU A 44 -11.30 -27.62 -15.22
C GLU A 44 -12.02 -26.52 -14.45
N ALA A 45 -13.35 -26.60 -14.42
CA ALA A 45 -14.21 -25.67 -13.70
C ALA A 45 -14.15 -25.93 -12.18
N SER A 46 -14.28 -24.88 -11.36
CA SER A 46 -14.22 -25.04 -9.90
C SER A 46 -15.31 -25.96 -9.35
N PHE A 47 -16.49 -25.98 -9.96
CA PHE A 47 -17.55 -26.93 -9.60
C PHE A 47 -17.12 -28.39 -9.81
N VAL A 48 -16.47 -28.68 -10.93
CA VAL A 48 -15.97 -30.04 -11.25
C VAL A 48 -14.90 -30.47 -10.26
N LEU A 49 -13.97 -29.57 -9.93
CA LEU A 49 -12.91 -29.85 -8.94
C LEU A 49 -13.46 -30.13 -7.53
N LEU A 50 -14.59 -29.52 -7.16
CA LEU A 50 -15.20 -29.67 -5.84
C LEU A 50 -16.22 -30.80 -5.75
N LYS A 51 -16.96 -31.06 -6.83
CA LYS A 51 -18.11 -31.97 -6.85
C LYS A 51 -17.88 -33.24 -7.68
N GLY A 52 -16.75 -33.35 -8.38
CA GLY A 52 -16.43 -34.54 -9.19
C GLY A 52 -17.37 -34.78 -10.37
N ARG A 53 -18.22 -33.80 -10.72
CA ARG A 53 -19.21 -33.92 -11.80
C ARG A 53 -19.44 -32.59 -12.50
N LYS A 54 -19.96 -32.63 -13.73
CA LYS A 54 -20.30 -31.40 -14.46
C LYS A 54 -21.55 -30.74 -13.86
N PRO A 55 -21.60 -29.39 -13.83
CA PRO A 55 -22.81 -28.67 -13.46
C PRO A 55 -23.89 -28.87 -14.53
N CYS A 56 -25.15 -28.99 -14.12
CA CYS A 56 -26.26 -28.98 -15.07
C CYS A 56 -26.40 -27.55 -15.62
N THR A 57 -26.04 -27.36 -16.89
CA THR A 57 -26.21 -26.10 -17.61
C THR A 57 -27.22 -26.29 -18.73
N MET A 58 -27.82 -25.23 -19.25
CA MET A 58 -28.76 -25.36 -20.37
C MET A 58 -28.13 -26.02 -21.61
N ALA A 59 -26.81 -25.90 -21.76
CA ALA A 59 -26.04 -26.54 -22.82
C ALA A 59 -25.77 -28.05 -22.59
N VAL A 60 -25.92 -28.55 -21.35
CA VAL A 60 -25.76 -29.96 -21.00
C VAL A 60 -26.95 -30.39 -20.14
N PRO A 61 -28.07 -30.78 -20.76
CA PRO A 61 -29.28 -31.20 -20.05
C PRO A 61 -28.98 -32.38 -19.10
N ALA A 62 -29.61 -32.37 -17.93
CA ALA A 62 -29.39 -33.38 -16.88
C ALA A 62 -29.61 -34.83 -17.36
N TRP A 63 -30.52 -35.03 -18.31
CA TRP A 63 -30.85 -36.33 -18.90
C TRP A 63 -29.76 -36.89 -19.83
N MET A 64 -28.83 -36.05 -20.33
CA MET A 64 -27.76 -36.45 -21.24
C MET A 64 -26.51 -36.99 -20.51
N GLY A 65 -26.63 -37.30 -19.21
CA GLY A 65 -25.60 -38.01 -18.45
C GLY A 65 -24.82 -37.17 -17.45
N SER A 66 -25.43 -36.14 -16.84
CA SER A 66 -24.76 -35.30 -15.80
C SER A 66 -24.44 -36.03 -14.49
N HIS A 67 -24.81 -37.31 -14.37
CA HIS A 67 -24.61 -38.15 -13.20
C HIS A 67 -23.39 -39.08 -13.28
N LYS A 68 -22.68 -39.14 -14.42
CA LYS A 68 -21.46 -39.93 -14.48
C LYS A 68 -20.36 -39.20 -13.72
N GLU A 69 -19.98 -39.76 -12.58
CA GLU A 69 -18.87 -39.28 -11.76
C GLU A 69 -17.63 -39.17 -12.65
N MET A 70 -17.12 -37.95 -12.83
CA MET A 70 -15.95 -37.74 -13.64
C MET A 70 -14.73 -38.10 -12.81
N VAL A 71 -13.92 -39.03 -13.33
CA VAL A 71 -12.58 -39.27 -12.79
C VAL A 71 -11.71 -38.07 -13.17
N VAL A 72 -11.71 -37.05 -12.31
CA VAL A 72 -10.83 -35.91 -12.43
C VAL A 72 -9.41 -36.41 -12.21
N ASN A 73 -8.54 -36.34 -13.24
CA ASN A 73 -7.15 -36.74 -13.10
C ASN A 73 -6.38 -35.68 -12.30
N HIS A 74 -6.44 -35.79 -10.97
CA HIS A 74 -5.80 -34.86 -10.05
C HIS A 74 -4.28 -34.79 -10.23
N GLU A 75 -3.62 -35.86 -10.68
CA GLU A 75 -2.18 -35.85 -10.91
C GLU A 75 -1.79 -34.97 -12.10
N GLN A 76 -2.51 -35.10 -13.22
CA GLN A 76 -2.30 -34.26 -14.39
C GLN A 76 -2.55 -32.78 -14.07
N ILE A 77 -3.60 -32.50 -13.29
CA ILE A 77 -3.91 -31.14 -12.83
C ILE A 77 -2.78 -30.60 -11.95
N ARG A 78 -2.29 -31.39 -10.98
CA ARG A 78 -1.15 -31.01 -10.13
C ARG A 78 0.11 -30.73 -10.96
N LYS A 79 0.41 -31.57 -11.96
CA LYS A 79 1.53 -31.36 -12.90
C LYS A 79 1.39 -30.04 -13.65
N ARG A 80 0.21 -29.75 -14.22
CA ARG A 80 -0.09 -28.48 -14.91
C ARG A 80 0.03 -27.26 -13.99
N ILE A 81 -0.51 -27.34 -12.78
CA ILE A 81 -0.39 -26.26 -11.79
C ILE A 81 1.08 -26.00 -11.47
N LYS A 82 1.87 -27.05 -11.25
CA LYS A 82 3.29 -26.94 -10.94
C LYS A 82 4.08 -26.30 -12.08
N THR A 83 3.87 -26.75 -13.32
CA THR A 83 4.55 -26.15 -14.49
C THR A 83 4.13 -24.70 -14.69
N TYR A 84 2.84 -24.38 -14.57
CA TYR A 84 2.36 -23.00 -14.65
C TYR A 84 2.97 -22.10 -13.56
N GLN A 85 3.03 -22.58 -12.31
CA GLN A 85 3.65 -21.85 -11.19
C GLN A 85 5.14 -21.59 -11.44
N GLN A 86 5.88 -22.60 -11.92
CA GLN A 86 7.30 -22.46 -12.26
C GLN A 86 7.52 -21.45 -13.37
N GLN A 87 6.74 -21.52 -14.45
CA GLN A 87 6.79 -20.55 -15.55
C GLN A 87 6.43 -19.14 -15.07
N TYR A 88 5.40 -19.00 -14.23
CA TYR A 88 5.00 -17.72 -13.67
C TYR A 88 6.11 -17.10 -12.83
N VAL A 89 6.73 -17.88 -11.92
CA VAL A 89 7.85 -17.42 -11.10
C VAL A 89 9.05 -17.03 -11.98
N SER A 90 9.40 -17.86 -12.97
CA SER A 90 10.48 -17.56 -13.90
C SER A 90 10.25 -16.25 -14.67
N ARG A 91 9.08 -16.07 -15.27
CA ARG A 91 8.69 -14.83 -15.98
C ARG A 91 8.65 -13.63 -15.06
N HIS A 92 8.19 -13.81 -13.83
CA HIS A 92 8.14 -12.72 -12.86
C HIS A 92 9.55 -12.31 -12.44
N ASN A 93 10.40 -13.29 -12.09
CA ASN A 93 11.78 -13.06 -11.68
C ASN A 93 12.61 -12.42 -12.81
N SER A 94 12.41 -12.80 -14.07
CA SER A 94 13.12 -12.18 -15.19
C SER A 94 12.76 -10.70 -15.41
N LYS A 95 11.56 -10.29 -14.98
CA LYS A 95 11.08 -8.90 -15.07
C LYS A 95 11.39 -8.06 -13.83
N ILE A 96 11.86 -8.66 -12.74
CA ILE A 96 12.23 -7.91 -11.54
C ILE A 96 13.51 -7.13 -11.84
N THR A 97 13.37 -5.81 -12.03
CA THR A 97 14.49 -4.91 -12.31
C THR A 97 15.28 -4.53 -11.05
N ARG A 98 14.66 -4.59 -9.87
CA ARG A 98 15.30 -4.29 -8.58
C ARG A 98 15.46 -5.57 -7.78
N LYS A 99 16.70 -5.99 -7.54
CA LYS A 99 16.99 -7.07 -6.59
C LYS A 99 16.44 -6.65 -5.22
N GLN A 100 15.64 -7.51 -4.60
CA GLN A 100 15.25 -7.29 -3.22
C GLN A 100 16.50 -7.33 -2.36
N LYS A 101 16.69 -6.34 -1.48
CA LYS A 101 17.81 -6.35 -0.54
C LYS A 101 17.61 -7.54 0.40
N ILE A 102 18.61 -8.42 0.44
CA ILE A 102 18.63 -9.54 1.37
C ILE A 102 19.15 -8.98 2.69
N HIS A 103 18.38 -9.20 3.76
CA HIS A 103 18.74 -8.79 5.11
C HIS A 103 19.36 -9.96 5.84
N GLU A 104 20.41 -9.71 6.61
CA GLU A 104 21.07 -10.71 7.43
C GLU A 104 20.71 -10.54 8.91
N LYS A 105 20.87 -11.62 9.68
CA LYS A 105 20.63 -11.58 11.12
C LYS A 105 21.59 -10.58 11.76
N GLY A 106 21.07 -9.71 12.61
CA GLY A 106 21.83 -8.67 13.30
C GLY A 106 21.89 -7.32 12.59
N GLU A 107 21.50 -7.21 11.32
CA GLU A 107 21.47 -5.91 10.60
C GLU A 107 20.48 -4.95 11.28
N TRP A 108 20.84 -3.65 11.30
CA TRP A 108 19.92 -2.59 11.68
C TRP A 108 19.03 -2.21 10.51
N VAL A 109 17.73 -2.15 10.77
CA VAL A 109 16.74 -1.84 9.75
C VAL A 109 15.63 -0.95 10.31
N ARG A 110 14.95 -0.24 9.41
CA ARG A 110 13.74 0.53 9.72
C ARG A 110 12.59 -0.01 8.90
N VAL A 111 11.39 0.09 9.44
CA VAL A 111 10.17 -0.39 8.80
C VAL A 111 9.37 0.79 8.28
N MET A 112 8.95 0.74 7.02
CA MET A 112 7.96 1.67 6.47
C MET A 112 6.59 1.40 7.11
N VAL A 113 6.16 2.33 7.96
CA VAL A 113 4.86 2.34 8.62
C VAL A 113 3.76 2.50 7.56
N GLY A 114 2.66 1.79 7.77
CA GLY A 114 1.54 1.78 6.82
C GLY A 114 0.52 2.84 7.20
N GLY A 115 -0.29 3.26 6.23
CA GLY A 115 -1.36 4.23 6.45
C GLY A 115 -0.92 5.68 6.27
N ALA A 116 -1.82 6.59 6.64
CA ALA A 116 -1.59 8.03 6.56
C ALA A 116 -0.70 8.47 7.73
N THR A 117 0.44 9.07 7.40
CA THR A 117 1.33 9.74 8.37
C THR A 117 0.95 11.21 8.45
N LYS A 118 0.99 11.81 9.65
CA LYS A 118 0.73 13.24 9.77
C LYS A 118 1.88 14.03 9.15
N LYS A 119 1.61 15.28 8.76
CA LYS A 119 2.64 16.17 8.21
C LYS A 119 3.77 16.34 9.24
N GLY A 120 5.00 16.09 8.82
CA GLY A 120 6.20 16.17 9.68
C GLY A 120 6.55 14.85 10.39
N GLU A 121 5.70 13.83 10.35
CA GLU A 121 6.02 12.51 10.89
C GLU A 121 6.81 11.67 9.88
N SER A 122 7.77 10.89 10.39
CA SER A 122 8.53 9.94 9.58
C SER A 122 7.67 8.74 9.19
N LYS A 123 7.65 8.39 7.90
CA LYS A 123 7.09 7.11 7.41
C LYS A 123 7.90 5.89 7.83
N LEU A 124 9.11 6.09 8.33
CA LEU A 124 9.99 5.04 8.82
C LEU A 124 9.90 4.93 10.34
N SER A 125 9.82 3.71 10.84
CA SER A 125 9.82 3.38 12.26
C SER A 125 11.14 3.76 12.94
N GLU A 126 11.19 3.58 14.26
CA GLU A 126 12.45 3.53 14.99
C GLU A 126 13.36 2.41 14.43
N PRO A 127 14.70 2.57 14.51
CA PRO A 127 15.63 1.52 14.13
C PRO A 127 15.45 0.26 14.98
N LYS A 128 15.41 -0.89 14.32
CA LYS A 128 15.22 -2.22 14.93
C LYS A 128 16.27 -3.18 14.40
N ARG A 129 16.64 -4.18 15.20
CA ARG A 129 17.55 -5.25 14.76
C ARG A 129 16.79 -6.40 14.13
N VAL A 130 17.39 -6.99 13.10
CA VAL A 130 16.91 -8.25 12.52
C VAL A 130 17.29 -9.41 13.44
N LEU A 131 16.29 -10.17 13.90
CA LEU A 131 16.48 -11.38 14.70
C LEU A 131 16.53 -12.63 13.82
N ASP A 132 15.60 -12.72 12.87
CA ASP A 132 15.46 -13.91 12.02
C ASP A 132 14.92 -13.56 10.63
N VAL A 133 15.21 -14.41 9.64
CA VAL A 133 14.84 -14.18 8.24
C VAL A 133 14.29 -15.48 7.66
N LYS A 134 13.06 -15.44 7.15
CA LYS A 134 12.37 -16.58 6.54
C LYS A 134 11.78 -16.17 5.19
N GLY A 135 12.52 -16.47 4.12
CA GLY A 135 12.13 -16.08 2.77
C GLY A 135 12.04 -14.56 2.65
N ASN A 136 10.85 -14.03 2.33
CA ASN A 136 10.60 -12.59 2.20
C ASN A 136 9.99 -11.97 3.49
N CYS A 137 10.07 -12.69 4.61
CA CYS A 137 9.63 -12.22 5.92
C CYS A 137 10.82 -12.13 6.88
N VAL A 138 10.86 -11.07 7.68
CA VAL A 138 11.94 -10.77 8.61
C VAL A 138 11.35 -10.51 9.99
N LYS A 139 11.87 -11.20 11.00
CA LYS A 139 11.51 -10.99 12.40
C LYS A 139 12.44 -9.92 12.98
N LEU A 140 11.86 -8.89 13.58
CA LEU A 140 12.62 -7.78 14.16
C LEU A 140 12.65 -7.86 15.68
N SER A 141 13.45 -6.99 16.32
CA SER A 141 13.63 -6.91 17.77
C SER A 141 12.36 -6.60 18.55
N ASP A 142 11.31 -6.11 17.89
CA ASP A 142 9.97 -5.94 18.47
C ASP A 142 9.18 -7.26 18.57
N GLY A 143 9.76 -8.38 18.12
CA GLY A 143 9.13 -9.70 18.10
C GLY A 143 8.21 -9.94 16.91
N ASN A 144 7.91 -8.91 16.12
CA ASN A 144 6.96 -8.97 15.02
C ASN A 144 7.61 -9.40 13.70
N TRP A 145 6.82 -10.08 12.87
CA TRP A 145 7.21 -10.45 11.52
C TRP A 145 6.77 -9.38 10.51
N TRP A 146 7.73 -8.94 9.71
CA TRP A 146 7.52 -7.92 8.69
C TRP A 146 7.87 -8.45 7.29
N ASN A 147 7.16 -7.98 6.27
CA ASN A 147 7.51 -8.27 4.88
C ASN A 147 8.77 -7.47 4.51
N ALA A 148 9.79 -8.12 3.94
CA ALA A 148 11.07 -7.51 3.59
C ALA A 148 10.94 -6.31 2.64
N ARG A 149 9.87 -6.24 1.82
CA ARG A 149 9.58 -5.06 0.98
C ARG A 149 9.33 -3.78 1.76
N ARG A 150 8.93 -3.90 3.03
CA ARG A 150 8.67 -2.76 3.92
C ARG A 150 9.89 -2.39 4.74
N ILE A 151 10.99 -3.09 4.57
CA ILE A 151 12.19 -2.93 5.38
C ILE A 151 13.21 -2.14 4.57
N VAL A 152 13.83 -1.17 5.24
CA VAL A 152 14.88 -0.32 4.68
C VAL A 152 16.11 -0.51 5.55
N GLY A 153 17.27 -0.72 4.93
CA GLY A 153 18.53 -0.81 5.66
C GLY A 153 18.81 0.48 6.42
N CYS A 154 19.36 0.34 7.62
CA CYS A 154 19.73 1.45 8.48
C CYS A 154 21.19 1.27 8.88
N SER A 155 22.02 2.25 8.60
CA SER A 155 23.42 2.23 9.02
C SER A 155 23.53 2.44 10.53
N GLU A 156 24.62 1.96 11.12
CA GLU A 156 24.87 2.16 12.57
C GLU A 156 25.01 3.65 12.94
N VAL A 157 25.51 4.48 12.01
CA VAL A 157 25.59 5.93 12.15
C VAL A 157 24.19 6.53 12.29
N GLU A 158 23.25 6.13 11.44
CA GLU A 158 21.86 6.58 11.52
C GLU A 158 21.19 6.16 12.83
N VAL A 159 21.51 4.98 13.35
CA VAL A 159 21.01 4.52 14.66
C VAL A 159 21.52 5.44 15.76
N LYS A 160 22.81 5.78 15.76
CA LYS A 160 23.43 6.70 16.74
C LYS A 160 22.80 8.09 16.68
N VAL A 161 22.63 8.65 15.48
CA VAL A 161 21.97 9.95 15.28
C VAL A 161 20.53 9.92 15.78
N TRP A 162 19.80 8.84 15.52
CA TRP A 162 18.43 8.69 16.00
C TRP A 162 18.36 8.63 17.54
N LEU A 163 19.27 7.88 18.17
CA LEU A 163 19.37 7.82 19.63
C LEU A 163 19.72 9.18 20.26
N GLN A 164 20.63 9.94 19.64
CA GLN A 164 20.98 11.30 20.07
C GLN A 164 19.78 12.23 19.98
N ARG A 165 19.04 12.23 18.86
CA ARG A 165 17.82 13.04 18.70
C ARG A 165 16.74 12.68 19.71
N LYS A 166 16.59 11.39 20.04
CA LYS A 166 15.62 10.94 21.04
C LYS A 166 15.98 11.43 22.44
N LYS A 167 17.28 11.44 22.78
CA LYS A 167 17.78 12.05 24.03
C LYS A 167 17.51 13.55 24.08
N SER A 168 17.88 14.28 23.03
CA SER A 168 17.69 15.75 22.96
C SER A 168 16.22 16.17 22.88
N ALA A 169 15.34 15.33 22.30
CA ALA A 169 13.90 15.59 22.30
C ALA A 169 13.27 15.39 23.68
N ASN A 170 13.80 14.47 24.49
CA ASN A 170 13.41 14.32 25.90
C ASN A 170 14.00 15.42 26.79
N GLU A 171 15.17 15.95 26.44
CA GLU A 171 15.72 17.19 26.99
C GLU A 171 15.07 18.39 26.28
N PHE A 172 13.75 18.53 26.41
CA PHE A 172 13.08 19.76 26.00
C PHE A 172 13.61 20.90 26.87
N ILE A 173 14.62 21.63 26.37
CA ILE A 173 15.03 22.89 26.94
C ILE A 173 13.82 23.81 26.78
N PRO A 174 13.13 24.23 27.86
CA PRO A 174 12.04 25.16 27.73
C PRO A 174 12.57 26.37 26.98
N PHE A 175 11.82 26.84 25.98
CA PHE A 175 12.10 28.07 25.27
C PHE A 175 12.21 29.18 26.32
N LYS A 176 13.42 29.45 26.81
CA LYS A 176 13.68 30.63 27.63
C LYS A 176 13.32 31.78 26.73
N GLU A 177 12.28 32.51 27.12
CA GLU A 177 11.92 33.82 26.61
C GLU A 177 13.20 34.60 26.34
N VAL A 178 13.64 34.65 25.08
CA VAL A 178 14.64 35.61 24.66
C VAL A 178 13.89 36.93 24.63
N LYS A 179 13.85 37.62 25.76
CA LYS A 179 13.41 39.00 25.83
C LYS A 179 14.32 39.80 24.91
N GLY A 180 13.70 40.41 23.90
CA GLY A 180 14.28 41.50 23.14
C GLY A 180 14.87 41.07 21.80
N TYR A 181 14.00 40.81 20.82
CA TYR A 181 14.12 41.44 19.50
C TYR A 181 12.70 41.65 19.00
N GLY A 182 12.25 42.91 18.98
CA GLY A 182 10.93 43.29 18.50
C GLY A 182 10.79 42.95 17.02
N ILE A 183 9.93 41.99 16.70
CA ILE A 183 9.49 41.75 15.33
C ILE A 183 8.34 42.73 15.10
N GLN A 184 8.62 43.81 14.38
CA GLN A 184 7.58 44.69 13.84
C GLN A 184 6.84 43.90 12.74
N THR A 185 5.60 43.50 13.02
CA THR A 185 4.71 42.93 12.01
C THR A 185 3.92 44.07 11.39
N ASP A 186 4.32 44.51 10.19
CA ASP A 186 3.45 45.35 9.37
C ASP A 186 2.28 44.49 8.88
N VAL A 187 1.08 44.83 9.37
CA VAL A 187 -0.17 44.19 9.00
C VAL A 187 -0.69 44.88 7.75
N ASP A 188 -0.51 44.25 6.59
CA ASP A 188 -1.18 44.68 5.36
C ASP A 188 -2.64 44.23 5.38
N ASP A 189 -3.55 45.16 5.70
CA ASP A 189 -5.00 44.97 5.60
C ASP A 189 -5.45 44.97 4.13
N ARG A 190 -5.56 43.79 3.53
CA ARG A 190 -6.32 43.60 2.29
C ARG A 190 -7.58 42.81 2.57
N VAL A 191 -8.71 43.53 2.64
CA VAL A 191 -10.06 42.97 2.64
C VAL A 191 -10.33 42.40 1.25
N VAL A 192 -10.52 41.08 1.16
CA VAL A 192 -11.06 40.42 -0.04
C VAL A 192 -12.53 40.13 0.27
N GLU A 193 -13.42 40.92 -0.31
CA GLU A 193 -14.86 40.66 -0.27
C GLU A 193 -15.24 39.68 -1.38
N ASP A 194 -15.49 38.42 -1.01
CA ASP A 194 -16.18 37.46 -1.88
C ASP A 194 -17.62 37.26 -1.39
N GLY A 195 -18.53 37.47 -2.35
CA GLY A 195 -19.97 37.60 -2.20
C GLY A 195 -20.73 36.44 -1.54
N VAL A 196 -22.01 36.74 -1.34
CA VAL A 196 -22.96 36.13 -0.42
C VAL A 196 -23.53 34.79 -0.92
N GLN A 197 -23.53 33.78 -0.04
CA GLN A 197 -24.59 32.77 0.02
C GLN A 197 -24.76 32.29 1.45
N ALA A 198 -26.01 32.38 1.93
CA ALA A 198 -26.42 32.29 3.32
C ALA A 198 -26.32 30.87 3.91
N GLY A 199 -25.93 30.78 5.19
CA GLY A 199 -26.35 29.67 6.05
C GLY A 199 -25.31 28.67 6.57
N LYS A 200 -24.00 28.94 6.52
CA LYS A 200 -22.99 28.13 7.24
C LYS A 200 -21.94 29.01 7.92
N GLU A 201 -21.68 28.78 9.20
CA GLU A 201 -20.59 29.43 9.96
C GLU A 201 -19.27 29.32 9.18
N ARG A 202 -18.73 30.47 8.77
CA ARG A 202 -17.42 30.56 8.11
C ARG A 202 -16.34 30.40 9.17
N LYS A 203 -15.56 29.31 9.13
CA LYS A 203 -14.26 29.27 9.81
C LYS A 203 -13.30 30.19 9.06
N VAL A 204 -12.99 31.34 9.66
CA VAL A 204 -11.98 32.28 9.17
C VAL A 204 -10.60 31.64 9.41
N TYR A 205 -9.97 31.14 8.34
CA TYR A 205 -8.58 30.71 8.40
C TYR A 205 -7.69 31.92 8.11
N ARG A 206 -7.00 32.44 9.12
CA ARG A 206 -5.90 33.40 8.92
C ARG A 206 -4.74 32.67 8.24
N ARG A 207 -4.50 32.96 6.95
CA ARG A 207 -3.23 32.60 6.29
C ARG A 207 -2.18 33.64 6.66
N SER A 208 -1.35 33.34 7.65
CA SER A 208 -0.09 34.07 7.84
C SER A 208 0.94 33.52 6.85
N SER A 209 1.19 34.23 5.75
CA SER A 209 2.36 33.94 4.90
C SER A 209 3.58 34.65 5.48
N VAL A 210 4.49 33.90 6.11
CA VAL A 210 5.80 34.43 6.50
C VAL A 210 6.67 34.46 5.24
N ARG A 211 6.89 35.64 4.68
CA ARG A 211 7.96 35.85 3.69
C ARG A 211 9.25 36.16 4.45
N VAL A 212 10.18 35.22 4.44
CA VAL A 212 11.57 35.48 4.85
C VAL A 212 12.20 36.30 3.74
N LYS A 213 12.45 37.59 3.98
CA LYS A 213 13.37 38.37 3.13
C LYS A 213 14.79 37.86 3.44
N GLU A 214 15.46 37.31 2.43
CA GLU A 214 16.90 37.05 2.54
C GLU A 214 17.62 38.37 2.84
N PRO A 215 18.55 38.41 3.81
CA PRO A 215 19.37 39.58 4.03
C PRO A 215 20.24 39.81 2.79
N SER A 216 20.06 40.97 2.18
CA SER A 216 20.82 41.49 1.05
C SER A 216 22.33 41.29 1.23
N ARG A 217 22.97 40.65 0.24
CA ARG A 217 24.43 40.62 0.07
C ARG A 217 24.96 42.06 -0.02
N LEU A 218 25.44 42.59 1.09
CA LEU A 218 26.40 43.69 1.10
C LEU A 218 27.78 43.10 0.77
N LEU A 219 28.11 43.07 -0.51
CA LEU A 219 29.48 43.04 -1.00
C LEU A 219 29.58 44.20 -1.98
N LYS A 220 29.94 45.36 -1.45
CA LYS A 220 30.46 46.49 -2.21
C LYS A 220 31.90 46.72 -1.76
N ASP A 221 32.79 46.51 -2.71
CA ASP A 221 33.95 47.34 -3.02
C ASP A 221 35.07 47.43 -1.96
N PHE A 222 36.00 46.45 -2.02
CA PHE A 222 37.41 46.75 -1.74
C PHE A 222 38.05 47.27 -3.03
N GLY A 223 38.35 48.56 -3.06
CA GLY A 223 39.16 49.18 -4.11
C GLY A 223 40.63 48.76 -4.00
N CYS A 224 41.18 48.30 -5.12
CA CYS A 224 42.60 48.26 -5.43
C CYS A 224 42.73 48.43 -6.95
N GLY A 225 43.35 49.53 -7.40
CA GLY A 225 43.62 49.84 -8.80
C GLY A 225 43.20 51.26 -9.16
#